data_AF-B6QWD7-F1
#
_entry.id   AF-B6QWD7-F1
#
_cell.length_a   1.000
_cell.length_b   1.000
_cell.length_c   1.000
_cell.angle_alpha   90.00
_cell.angle_beta   90.00
_cell.angle_gamma   90.00
#
_symmetry.space_group_name_H-M   'P 1'
#
loop_
_entity.id
_entity.type
_entity.pdbx_description
1 polymer ?
#
loop_
_entity_poly.entity_id
_entity_poly.type
_entity_poly.pdbx_seq_one_letter_code
_entity_poly.pdbx_strand_id
1 'polypeptide(L)'
;MLAEDMGQPSIPHEHPDARNFLPSQFDPRQSFDLIICDGQVLRNHDRAGYRERTEASRLSLAQLTLPLDHLNPGGTMIVLHKVEALATLFKHTKFHAKQSSFYMLATNIRADSEDAKTAIERWKVQWKIATFGTDNDNCEAIHLDMSDIEVILQEFGPKLIKLGRKIWEIQASALEKAPFMTQTSSS
;
A
#
# COMPACT_ATOMS: atom_id res chain seq x y z
N MET A 1 1.55 -16.13 -0.85
CA MET A 1 0.64 -14.98 -0.61
C MET A 1 -0.57 -15.46 0.18
N LEU A 2 -1.19 -14.59 0.99
CA LEU A 2 -2.28 -14.90 1.93
C LEU A 2 -3.65 -14.87 1.24
N ALA A 3 -3.90 -15.78 0.30
CA ALA A 3 -5.11 -15.72 -0.52
C ALA A 3 -6.40 -15.99 0.25
N GLU A 4 -6.38 -16.94 1.18
CA GLU A 4 -7.55 -17.29 1.98
C GLU A 4 -7.96 -16.13 2.89
N ASP A 5 -6.99 -15.48 3.54
CA ASP A 5 -7.23 -14.27 4.35
C ASP A 5 -7.72 -13.07 3.50
N MET A 6 -7.41 -13.06 2.19
CA MET A 6 -7.94 -12.10 1.22
C MET A 6 -9.30 -12.52 0.62
N GLY A 7 -9.96 -13.55 1.17
CA GLY A 7 -11.29 -14.01 0.73
C GLY A 7 -11.28 -14.95 -0.47
N GLN A 8 -10.12 -15.51 -0.84
CA GLN A 8 -9.99 -16.45 -1.95
C GLN A 8 -9.49 -17.83 -1.46
N PRO A 9 -10.41 -18.72 -1.01
CA PRO A 9 -10.04 -20.01 -0.42
C PRO A 9 -9.55 -21.04 -1.44
N SER A 10 -9.92 -20.89 -2.72
CA SER A 10 -9.53 -21.80 -3.80
C SER A 10 -8.62 -21.11 -4.80
N ILE A 11 -7.42 -21.67 -5.00
CA ILE A 11 -6.47 -21.20 -6.00
C ILE A 11 -6.60 -22.03 -7.28
N PRO A 12 -6.70 -21.41 -8.47
CA PRO A 12 -6.71 -22.15 -9.73
C PRO A 12 -5.48 -23.05 -9.86
N HIS A 13 -5.69 -24.32 -10.21
CA HIS A 13 -4.59 -25.30 -10.30
C HIS A 13 -3.53 -24.92 -11.35
N GLU A 14 -3.94 -24.20 -12.40
CA GLU A 14 -3.05 -23.74 -13.47
C GLU A 14 -2.28 -22.46 -13.09
N HIS A 15 -2.56 -21.86 -11.93
CA HIS A 15 -1.86 -20.65 -11.53
C HIS A 15 -0.37 -20.95 -11.30
N PRO A 16 0.57 -20.18 -11.89
CA PRO A 16 2.01 -20.47 -11.83
C PRO A 16 2.56 -20.61 -10.40
N ASP A 17 1.97 -19.87 -9.46
CA ASP A 17 2.33 -19.88 -8.03
C ASP A 17 1.31 -20.64 -7.15
N ALA A 18 0.47 -21.55 -7.69
CA ALA A 18 -0.60 -22.20 -6.93
C ALA A 18 -0.13 -22.82 -5.60
N ARG A 19 1.08 -23.40 -5.59
CA ARG A 19 1.70 -24.04 -4.41
C ARG A 19 2.33 -23.06 -3.41
N ASN A 20 2.49 -21.80 -3.79
CA ASN A 20 3.14 -20.75 -3.00
C ASN A 20 2.13 -19.87 -2.23
N PHE A 21 0.84 -20.18 -2.34
CA PHE A 21 -0.18 -19.59 -1.47
C PHE A 21 -0.19 -20.30 -0.13
N LEU A 22 -0.28 -19.51 0.94
CA LEU A 22 -0.34 -20.03 2.29
C LEU A 22 -1.81 -20.27 2.65
N PRO A 23 -2.11 -21.27 3.49
CA PRO A 23 -3.40 -21.34 4.19
C PRO A 23 -3.65 -20.06 4.99
N SER A 24 -4.91 -19.82 5.39
CA SER A 24 -5.25 -18.71 6.29
C SER A 24 -4.30 -18.65 7.48
N GLN A 25 -3.75 -17.47 7.72
CA GLN A 25 -2.80 -17.21 8.81
C GLN A 25 -3.45 -16.48 9.99
N PHE A 26 -4.62 -15.89 9.80
CA PHE A 26 -5.30 -15.12 10.84
C PHE A 26 -6.58 -15.83 11.30
N ASP A 27 -6.78 -15.94 12.62
CA ASP A 27 -8.11 -16.33 13.14
C ASP A 27 -9.08 -15.17 12.86
N PRO A 28 -10.28 -15.41 12.28
CA PRO A 28 -11.28 -14.38 12.03
C PRO A 28 -11.70 -13.58 13.29
N ARG A 29 -11.46 -14.11 14.48
CA ARG A 29 -11.73 -13.43 15.77
C ARG A 29 -10.51 -12.70 16.33
N GLN A 30 -9.36 -12.83 15.69
CA GLN A 30 -8.15 -12.14 16.09
C GLN A 30 -8.22 -10.69 15.61
N SER A 31 -7.98 -9.77 16.54
CA SER A 31 -7.91 -8.35 16.24
C SER A 31 -6.77 -7.70 17.02
N PHE A 32 -6.27 -6.58 16.52
CA PHE A 32 -5.09 -5.91 17.03
C PHE A 32 -5.35 -4.41 17.25
N ASP A 33 -4.67 -3.83 18.23
CA ASP A 33 -4.73 -2.38 18.49
C ASP A 33 -3.71 -1.57 17.68
N LEU A 34 -2.63 -2.24 17.24
CA LEU A 34 -1.54 -1.66 16.45
C LEU A 34 -1.12 -2.62 15.34
N ILE A 35 -1.07 -2.10 14.12
CA ILE A 35 -0.60 -2.85 12.94
C ILE A 35 0.46 -2.04 12.20
N ILE A 36 1.52 -2.73 11.75
CA ILE A 36 2.63 -2.13 11.00
C ILE A 36 2.75 -2.84 9.65
N CYS A 37 2.66 -2.06 8.57
CA CYS A 37 2.78 -2.51 7.20
C CYS A 37 4.02 -1.88 6.57
N ASP A 38 5.09 -2.66 6.43
CA ASP A 38 6.40 -2.20 5.94
C ASP A 38 6.87 -2.92 4.66
N GLY A 39 5.96 -3.66 4.03
CA GLY A 39 6.23 -4.38 2.79
C GLY A 39 6.56 -3.43 1.65
N GLN A 40 7.61 -3.76 0.89
CA GLN A 40 8.00 -3.04 -0.31
C GLN A 40 8.31 -3.97 -1.47
N VAL A 41 7.92 -3.54 -2.68
CA VAL A 41 8.41 -4.14 -3.92
C VAL A 41 9.81 -3.60 -4.20
N LEU A 42 10.82 -4.42 -3.94
CA LEU A 42 12.23 -4.07 -4.17
C LEU A 42 12.61 -4.26 -5.64
N ARG A 43 13.38 -3.32 -6.21
CA ARG A 43 13.78 -3.36 -7.62
C ARG A 43 14.61 -4.59 -7.99
N ASN A 44 15.40 -5.10 -7.05
CA ASN A 44 16.36 -6.18 -7.29
C ASN A 44 15.81 -7.58 -6.95
N HIS A 45 14.53 -7.70 -6.59
CA HIS A 45 13.91 -9.00 -6.36
C HIS A 45 13.43 -9.59 -7.67
N ASP A 46 13.83 -10.83 -7.93
CA ASP A 46 13.31 -11.63 -9.04
C ASP A 46 11.80 -11.79 -8.88
N ARG A 47 11.08 -11.51 -9.96
CA ARG A 47 9.63 -11.63 -10.03
C ARG A 47 9.25 -12.47 -11.23
N ALA A 48 8.23 -13.29 -11.05
CA ALA A 48 7.59 -13.96 -12.18
C ALA A 48 6.92 -12.91 -13.09
N GLY A 49 7.07 -13.06 -14.40
CA GLY A 49 6.62 -12.06 -15.37
C GLY A 49 5.12 -11.76 -15.29
N TYR A 50 4.29 -12.78 -14.97
CA TYR A 50 2.84 -12.63 -14.87
C TYR A 50 2.38 -11.61 -13.81
N ARG A 51 3.19 -11.39 -12.76
CA ARG A 51 2.85 -10.49 -11.65
C ARG A 51 3.67 -9.21 -11.60
N GLU A 52 4.65 -9.04 -12.48
CA GLU A 52 5.60 -7.93 -12.37
C GLU A 52 4.92 -6.57 -12.40
N ARG A 53 3.90 -6.42 -13.27
CA ARG A 53 3.14 -5.17 -13.44
C ARG A 53 2.18 -4.89 -12.29
N THR A 54 1.65 -5.94 -11.66
CA THR A 54 0.60 -5.84 -10.64
C THR A 54 1.13 -5.96 -9.22
N GLU A 55 2.40 -6.35 -9.01
CA GLU A 55 2.96 -6.65 -7.69
C GLU A 55 2.83 -5.49 -6.70
N ALA A 56 3.04 -4.27 -7.17
CA ALA A 56 2.87 -3.08 -6.33
C ALA A 56 1.42 -2.95 -5.84
N SER A 57 0.44 -3.10 -6.74
CA SER A 57 -0.99 -3.06 -6.39
C SER A 57 -1.38 -4.22 -5.49
N ARG A 58 -0.93 -5.44 -5.79
CA ARG A 58 -1.18 -6.64 -4.96
C ARG A 58 -0.69 -6.44 -3.54
N LEU A 59 0.52 -5.89 -3.38
CA LEU A 59 1.09 -5.60 -2.08
C LEU A 59 0.36 -4.48 -1.36
N SER A 60 0.07 -3.36 -2.03
CA SER A 60 -0.66 -2.24 -1.43
C SER A 60 -2.04 -2.65 -0.95
N LEU A 61 -2.80 -3.38 -1.77
CA LEU A 61 -4.13 -3.87 -1.41
C LEU A 61 -4.06 -4.84 -0.21
N ALA A 62 -3.13 -5.79 -0.20
CA ALA A 62 -2.97 -6.69 0.95
C ALA A 62 -2.58 -5.93 2.23
N GLN A 63 -1.72 -4.91 2.13
CA GLN A 63 -1.30 -4.07 3.25
C GLN A 63 -2.35 -3.06 3.72
N LEU A 64 -3.46 -2.88 3.00
CA LEU A 64 -4.60 -2.07 3.41
C LEU A 64 -5.75 -2.95 3.93
N THR A 65 -6.08 -4.01 3.19
CA THR A 65 -7.19 -4.92 3.50
C THR A 65 -6.95 -5.72 4.77
N LEU A 66 -5.87 -6.52 4.84
CA LEU A 66 -5.65 -7.44 5.96
C LEU A 66 -5.59 -6.70 7.31
N PRO A 67 -4.87 -5.57 7.43
CA PRO A 67 -4.84 -4.84 8.68
C PRO A 67 -6.21 -4.33 9.11
N LEU A 68 -6.98 -3.73 8.19
CA LEU A 68 -8.27 -3.15 8.56
C LEU A 68 -9.30 -4.22 8.93
N ASP A 69 -9.25 -5.39 8.29
CA ASP A 69 -10.13 -6.52 8.64
C ASP A 69 -9.85 -7.06 10.05
N HIS A 70 -8.63 -6.85 10.56
CA HIS A 70 -8.18 -7.31 11.87
C HIS A 70 -7.84 -6.16 12.85
N LEU A 71 -8.32 -4.94 12.62
CA LEU A 71 -8.06 -3.80 13.50
C LEU A 71 -9.20 -3.60 14.49
N ASN A 72 -8.88 -3.48 15.77
CA ASN A 72 -9.86 -3.06 16.77
C ASN A 72 -10.37 -1.63 16.46
N PRO A 73 -11.66 -1.33 16.68
CA PRO A 73 -12.17 0.03 16.61
C PRO A 73 -11.34 0.96 17.51
N GLY A 74 -10.89 2.09 16.96
CA GLY A 74 -10.00 3.01 17.65
C GLY A 74 -8.50 2.69 17.52
N GLY A 75 -8.15 1.57 16.87
CA GLY A 75 -6.78 1.12 16.66
C GLY A 75 -5.94 2.03 15.77
N THR A 76 -4.66 1.67 15.64
CA THR A 76 -3.64 2.42 14.90
C THR A 76 -2.99 1.56 13.83
N MET A 77 -2.80 2.15 12.64
CA MET A 77 -2.03 1.59 11.56
C MET A 77 -0.84 2.48 11.20
N ILE A 78 0.31 1.85 11.03
CA ILE A 78 1.53 2.47 10.49
C ILE A 78 1.82 1.81 9.15
N VAL A 79 1.81 2.58 8.06
CA VAL A 79 1.98 2.04 6.71
C VAL A 79 3.10 2.77 5.99
N LEU A 80 4.07 2.04 5.45
CA LEU A 80 5.10 2.60 4.60
C LEU A 80 4.51 2.91 3.22
N HIS A 81 4.42 4.19 2.85
CA HIS A 81 3.71 4.65 1.66
C HIS A 81 4.55 5.58 0.78
N LYS A 82 4.08 5.76 -0.46
CA LYS A 82 4.40 6.87 -1.37
C LYS A 82 3.15 7.74 -1.53
N VAL A 83 3.07 8.86 -0.84
CA VAL A 83 2.02 9.93 -0.85
C VAL A 83 0.66 9.63 -1.51
N GLU A 84 -0.30 8.99 -0.81
CA GLU A 84 -1.72 9.00 -1.23
C GLU A 84 -2.71 8.97 -0.05
N ALA A 85 -2.36 9.49 1.14
CA ALA A 85 -3.22 9.33 2.32
C ALA A 85 -3.29 10.51 3.29
N LEU A 86 -4.47 10.65 3.92
CA LEU A 86 -4.88 11.78 4.77
C LEU A 86 -4.57 11.58 6.26
N ALA A 87 -3.40 11.04 6.56
CA ALA A 87 -2.98 10.74 7.92
C ALA A 87 -1.73 11.54 8.31
N THR A 88 -1.30 11.39 9.56
CA THR A 88 -0.04 12.00 10.00
C THR A 88 1.10 11.35 9.23
N LEU A 89 1.94 12.15 8.59
CA LEU A 89 3.09 11.64 7.84
C LEU A 89 4.37 11.76 8.66
N PHE A 90 5.19 10.72 8.62
CA PHE A 90 6.45 10.66 9.34
C PHE A 90 7.58 10.20 8.42
N LYS A 91 8.65 11.01 8.38
CA LYS A 91 9.90 10.65 7.71
C LYS A 91 11.06 10.93 8.64
N HIS A 92 11.91 9.93 8.83
CA HIS A 92 13.10 10.08 9.64
C HIS A 92 14.11 10.99 8.91
N THR A 93 14.73 11.92 9.64
CA THR A 93 15.66 12.93 9.10
C THR A 93 17.05 12.39 8.73
N LYS A 94 17.30 11.10 8.95
CA LYS A 94 18.63 10.47 8.82
C LYS A 94 18.49 9.14 8.08
N PHE A 95 17.70 8.22 8.62
CA PHE A 95 17.41 6.94 8.00
C PHE A 95 16.35 7.10 6.92
N HIS A 96 16.53 6.46 5.76
CA HIS A 96 15.62 6.53 4.61
C HIS A 96 15.28 7.96 4.14
N ALA A 97 16.06 8.96 4.55
CA ALA A 97 15.78 10.37 4.24
C ALA A 97 15.85 10.66 2.74
N LYS A 98 16.75 9.99 2.01
CA LYS A 98 16.92 10.13 0.56
C LYS A 98 15.85 9.38 -0.27
N GLN A 99 15.20 8.40 0.33
CA GLN A 99 14.20 7.57 -0.36
C GLN A 99 12.89 8.34 -0.49
N SER A 100 12.04 7.99 -1.45
CA SER A 100 10.71 8.60 -1.59
C SER A 100 9.67 8.05 -0.61
N SER A 101 10.00 6.97 0.12
CA SER A 101 9.12 6.37 1.12
C SER A 101 9.07 7.18 2.42
N PHE A 102 7.95 7.07 3.11
CA PHE A 102 7.73 7.58 4.46
C PHE A 102 6.56 6.81 5.09
N TYR A 103 6.40 6.96 6.40
CA TYR A 103 5.31 6.31 7.12
C TYR A 103 4.07 7.20 7.15
N MET A 104 2.93 6.61 6.81
CA MET A 104 1.62 7.09 7.19
C MET A 104 1.28 6.53 8.57
N LEU A 105 0.83 7.38 9.48
CA LEU A 105 0.29 7.03 10.79
C LEU A 105 -1.18 7.41 10.83
N ALA A 106 -2.05 6.40 10.88
CA ALA A 106 -3.49 6.53 11.03
C ALA A 106 -3.91 5.98 12.39
N THR A 107 -4.58 6.80 13.21
CA THR A 107 -4.98 6.48 14.59
C THR A 107 -6.47 6.64 14.75
N ASN A 108 -7.06 5.99 15.77
CA ASN A 108 -8.49 6.07 16.04
C ASN A 108 -9.34 5.66 14.83
N ILE A 109 -8.92 4.59 14.16
CA ILE A 109 -9.55 4.12 12.92
C ILE A 109 -10.88 3.44 13.26
N ARG A 110 -11.94 3.79 12.51
CA ARG A 110 -13.27 3.15 12.59
C ARG A 110 -13.38 2.06 11.53
N ALA A 111 -12.62 0.98 11.72
CA ALA A 111 -12.59 -0.16 10.78
C ALA A 111 -13.96 -0.88 10.70
N ASP A 112 -14.79 -0.72 11.72
CA ASP A 112 -16.15 -1.25 11.84
C ASP A 112 -17.22 -0.43 11.12
N SER A 113 -16.87 0.73 10.55
CA SER A 113 -17.80 1.55 9.77
C SER A 113 -18.19 0.87 8.45
N GLU A 114 -19.41 1.13 7.97
CA GLU A 114 -19.90 0.55 6.72
C GLU A 114 -19.08 0.97 5.50
N ASP A 115 -18.56 2.21 5.49
CA ASP A 115 -17.65 2.68 4.45
C ASP A 115 -16.34 1.87 4.45
N ALA A 116 -15.77 1.58 5.63
CA ALA A 116 -14.56 0.78 5.75
C ALA A 116 -14.78 -0.66 5.30
N LYS A 117 -15.88 -1.31 5.72
CA LYS A 117 -16.24 -2.67 5.27
C LYS A 117 -16.44 -2.73 3.76
N THR A 118 -17.13 -1.74 3.19
CA THR A 118 -17.36 -1.65 1.75
C THR A 118 -16.03 -1.50 0.99
N ALA A 119 -15.11 -0.67 1.50
CA ALA A 119 -13.79 -0.51 0.93
C ALA A 119 -12.96 -1.80 1.02
N ILE A 120 -12.98 -2.51 2.16
CA ILE A 120 -12.29 -3.79 2.36
C ILE A 120 -12.75 -4.82 1.33
N GLU A 121 -14.06 -5.00 1.16
CA GLU A 121 -14.60 -5.97 0.19
C GLU A 121 -14.26 -5.60 -1.25
N ARG A 122 -14.33 -4.31 -1.60
CA ARG A 122 -13.86 -3.82 -2.90
C ARG A 122 -12.38 -4.11 -3.13
N TRP A 123 -11.53 -3.89 -2.13
CA TRP A 123 -10.09 -4.13 -2.22
C TRP A 123 -9.75 -5.62 -2.31
N LYS A 124 -10.51 -6.51 -1.66
CA LYS A 124 -10.40 -7.97 -1.85
C LYS A 124 -10.66 -8.35 -3.32
N VAL A 125 -11.70 -7.78 -3.94
CA VAL A 125 -12.00 -8.00 -5.37
C VAL A 125 -10.88 -7.46 -6.26
N GLN A 126 -10.41 -6.24 -6.03
CA GLN A 126 -9.29 -5.67 -6.80
C GLN A 126 -8.01 -6.50 -6.65
N TRP A 127 -7.72 -6.99 -5.44
CA TRP A 127 -6.55 -7.83 -5.19
C TRP A 127 -6.66 -9.16 -5.93
N LYS A 128 -7.86 -9.75 -5.98
CA LYS A 128 -8.15 -10.97 -6.75
C LYS A 128 -7.90 -10.73 -8.23
N ILE A 129 -8.38 -9.62 -8.80
CA ILE A 129 -8.13 -9.26 -10.20
C ILE A 129 -6.63 -9.07 -10.44
N ALA A 130 -5.94 -8.31 -9.59
CA ALA A 130 -4.50 -8.09 -9.72
C ALA A 130 -3.66 -9.37 -9.58
N THR A 131 -4.20 -10.41 -8.94
CA THR A 131 -3.51 -11.69 -8.68
C THR A 131 -3.84 -12.77 -9.70
N PHE A 132 -5.10 -12.89 -10.11
CA PHE A 132 -5.60 -14.00 -10.94
C PHE A 132 -6.21 -13.56 -12.28
N GLY A 133 -6.48 -12.26 -12.43
CA GLY A 133 -7.07 -11.69 -13.64
C GLY A 133 -6.03 -11.45 -14.73
N THR A 134 -6.52 -10.94 -15.86
CA THR A 134 -5.70 -10.52 -16.99
C THR A 134 -5.25 -9.06 -16.86
N ASP A 135 -4.29 -8.65 -17.68
CA ASP A 135 -3.87 -7.25 -17.78
C ASP A 135 -5.05 -6.32 -18.13
N ASN A 136 -6.00 -6.78 -18.95
CA ASN A 136 -7.19 -6.00 -19.31
C ASN A 136 -8.12 -5.81 -18.11
N ASP A 137 -8.41 -6.89 -17.38
CA ASP A 137 -9.26 -6.84 -16.18
C ASP A 137 -8.69 -5.87 -15.14
N ASN A 138 -7.36 -5.87 -14.98
CA ASN A 138 -6.67 -4.96 -14.08
C ASN A 138 -6.74 -3.50 -14.54
N CYS A 139 -6.58 -3.23 -15.85
CA CYS A 139 -6.75 -1.88 -16.41
C CYS A 139 -8.15 -1.33 -16.18
N GLU A 140 -9.18 -2.15 -16.41
CA GLU A 140 -10.58 -1.77 -16.17
C GLU A 140 -10.84 -1.49 -14.69
N ALA A 141 -10.34 -2.35 -13.78
CA ALA A 141 -10.47 -2.16 -12.35
C ALA A 141 -9.81 -0.86 -11.85
N ILE A 142 -8.66 -0.49 -12.39
CA ILE A 142 -7.98 0.78 -12.08
C ILE A 142 -8.80 1.96 -12.63
N HIS A 143 -9.34 1.86 -13.84
CA HIS A 143 -10.08 2.96 -14.46
C HIS A 143 -11.37 3.30 -13.69
N LEU A 144 -12.08 2.29 -13.18
CA LEU A 144 -13.26 2.47 -12.32
C LEU A 144 -12.94 3.10 -10.95
N ASP A 145 -11.68 3.00 -10.48
CA ASP A 145 -11.24 3.59 -9.22
C ASP A 145 -10.96 5.09 -9.35
N MET A 146 -10.55 5.51 -10.55
CA MET A 146 -10.10 6.87 -10.83
C MET A 146 -11.22 7.81 -11.29
N SER A 147 -12.47 7.34 -11.36
CA SER A 147 -13.62 8.13 -11.82
C SER A 147 -13.87 9.39 -10.99
N ASP A 148 -13.47 9.37 -9.71
CA ASP A 148 -13.68 10.48 -8.76
C ASP A 148 -12.40 11.24 -8.44
N ILE A 149 -11.33 11.07 -9.22
CA ILE A 149 -10.02 11.65 -8.89
C ILE A 149 -10.05 13.18 -8.78
N GLU A 150 -10.86 13.86 -9.59
CA GLU A 150 -10.98 15.31 -9.52
C GLU A 150 -11.59 15.76 -8.18
N VAL A 151 -12.59 15.03 -7.68
CA VAL A 151 -13.21 15.29 -6.37
C VAL A 151 -12.20 15.03 -5.26
N ILE A 152 -11.49 13.90 -5.32
CA ILE A 152 -10.45 13.56 -4.34
C ILE A 152 -9.36 14.63 -4.32
N LEU A 153 -8.89 15.09 -5.48
CA LEU A 153 -7.87 16.13 -5.57
C LEU A 153 -8.34 17.47 -5.02
N GLN A 154 -9.59 17.86 -5.29
CA GLN A 154 -10.17 19.10 -4.78
C GLN A 154 -10.34 19.08 -3.25
N GLU A 155 -10.90 18.00 -2.71
CA GLU A 155 -11.18 17.89 -1.28
C GLU A 155 -9.91 17.64 -0.46
N PHE A 156 -9.00 16.81 -0.98
CA PHE A 156 -7.90 16.26 -0.20
C PHE A 156 -6.52 16.72 -0.64
N GLY A 157 -6.37 17.22 -1.87
CA GLY A 157 -5.11 17.73 -2.41
C GLY A 157 -4.45 18.82 -1.55
N PRO A 158 -5.17 19.87 -1.11
CA PRO A 158 -4.58 20.91 -0.26
C PRO A 158 -4.03 20.35 1.07
N LYS A 159 -4.73 19.39 1.68
CA LYS A 159 -4.30 18.73 2.91
C LYS A 159 -3.07 17.85 2.66
N LEU A 160 -3.05 17.12 1.55
CA LEU A 160 -1.91 16.30 1.14
C LEU A 160 -0.65 17.13 0.91
N ILE A 161 -0.77 18.28 0.24
CA ILE A 161 0.35 19.23 0.05
C ILE A 161 0.87 19.73 1.40
N LYS A 162 -0.04 20.09 2.31
CA LYS A 162 0.33 20.57 3.65
C LYS A 162 1.10 19.51 4.45
N LEU A 163 0.63 18.25 4.42
CA LEU A 163 1.26 17.14 5.12
C LEU A 163 2.58 16.72 4.47
N GLY A 164 2.63 16.70 3.13
CA GLY A 164 3.79 16.29 2.34
C GLY A 164 4.94 17.28 2.38
N ARG A 165 4.69 18.58 2.56
CA ARG A 165 5.72 19.63 2.52
C ARG A 165 6.95 19.31 3.38
N LYS A 166 6.75 18.99 4.65
CA LYS A 166 7.85 18.66 5.57
C LYS A 166 8.60 17.39 5.15
N ILE A 167 7.88 16.41 4.61
CA ILE A 167 8.45 15.15 4.11
C ILE A 167 9.35 15.42 2.91
N TRP A 168 8.89 16.23 1.96
CA TRP A 168 9.65 16.62 0.78
C TRP A 168 10.84 17.51 1.11
N GLU A 169 10.72 18.43 2.08
CA GLU A 169 11.84 19.24 2.58
C GLU A 169 12.96 18.34 3.16
N ILE A 170 12.60 17.37 4.02
CA ILE A 170 13.55 16.39 4.55
C ILE A 170 14.24 15.62 3.42
N GLN A 171 13.47 15.19 2.41
CA GLN A 171 14.01 14.45 1.29
C GLN A 171 14.94 15.32 0.42
N ALA A 172 14.52 16.54 0.09
CA ALA A 172 15.30 17.47 -0.72
C ALA A 172 16.63 17.80 -0.04
N SER A 173 16.63 18.14 1.25
CA SER A 173 17.86 18.40 2.01
C SER A 173 18.78 17.19 2.11
N ALA A 174 18.22 15.97 2.18
CA ALA A 174 19.03 14.75 2.22
C ALA A 174 19.62 14.38 0.85
N LEU A 175 18.89 14.68 -0.24
CA LEU A 175 19.34 14.49 -1.61
C LEU A 175 20.42 15.50 -1.98
N GLU A 176 20.26 16.78 -1.63
CA GLU A 176 21.25 17.84 -1.86
C GLU A 176 22.64 17.48 -1.28
N LYS A 177 22.65 16.82 -0.12
CA LYS A 177 23.88 16.38 0.58
C LYS A 177 24.35 14.98 0.18
N ALA A 178 23.72 14.35 -0.80
CA ALA A 178 24.02 12.98 -1.16
C ALA A 178 25.38 12.88 -1.92
N PRO A 179 26.20 11.85 -1.65
CA PRO A 179 27.54 11.73 -2.25
C PRO A 179 27.55 11.70 -3.79
N PHE A 180 26.45 11.26 -4.41
CA PHE A 180 26.31 11.20 -5.86
C PHE A 180 25.95 12.55 -6.51
N MET A 181 25.54 13.57 -5.72
CA MET A 181 25.29 14.92 -6.24
C MET A 181 26.57 15.75 -6.35
N THR A 182 27.60 15.42 -5.56
CA THR A 182 28.89 16.13 -5.54
C THR A 182 29.91 15.59 -6.54
N GLN A 183 29.63 14.45 -7.19
CA GLN A 183 30.53 13.85 -8.18
C GLN A 183 30.38 14.42 -9.59
N THR A 184 29.32 15.19 -9.85
CA THR A 184 29.04 15.83 -11.16
C THR A 184 29.79 17.15 -11.37
N SER A 185 30.65 17.60 -10.46
CA SER A 185 31.38 18.87 -10.55
C SER A 185 32.87 18.73 -10.86
N SER A 186 33.33 17.53 -11.19
CA SER A 186 34.73 17.21 -11.52
C SER A 186 34.82 16.62 -12.92
N SER A 187 34.69 17.46 -13.95
CA SER A 187 35.00 17.13 -15.36
C SER A 187 35.53 18.36 -16.07
#